data_AF-I4LRH8-F1
#
_entry.id   AF-I4LRH8-F1
#
_cell.length_a   1.000
_cell.length_b   1.000
_cell.length_c   1.000
_cell.angle_alpha   90.00
_cell.angle_beta   90.00
_cell.angle_gamma   90.00
#
_symmetry.space_group_name_H-M   'P 1'
#
loop_
_entity.id
_entity.type
_entity.pdbx_description
1 polymer ?
#
loop_
_entity_poly.entity_id
_entity_poly.type
_entity_poly.pdbx_seq_one_letter_code
_entity_poly.pdbx_strand_id
1 'polypeptide(L)'
;MGDSVEKLDSQALDLLKAASIAAADLTKLWPLSEARHLDNDAKYAENLEVRAIRAIARIVTDLDVTVPDAEFVYEGADVIPGRPQEIVDALLAAANAYDDMDLCYDPDYSEAQEELENNTNDVSAIFNKLESNVSKDVNAINSAADSLGVAGNWCTESLQDAVRCAKQECEQSYEQERDFYALNLVESQKITAILSILKSLIEKTSNIYETLPIFLYVNEVCECAGVPRMMFKDDQWRELVDCVKSAKTGNDGNNGENSMSALVEFAAPLLEREWIKHKEDVLWDPEEAKKLAKEEDDRKSREALAAKFAHVEGNKESTQALD
;
A
#
# COMPACT_ATOMS: atom_id res chain seq x y z
N MET A 1 -14.78 -33.76 -7.47
CA MET A 1 -15.37 -32.45 -7.78
C MET A 1 -14.21 -31.57 -8.22
N GLY A 2 -14.28 -30.98 -9.41
CA GLY A 2 -13.27 -30.01 -9.83
C GLY A 2 -13.56 -28.69 -9.13
N ASP A 3 -12.68 -28.26 -8.23
CA ASP A 3 -12.71 -26.89 -7.73
C ASP A 3 -12.40 -26.00 -8.94
N SER A 4 -13.40 -25.23 -9.34
CA SER A 4 -13.27 -24.29 -10.45
C SER A 4 -12.60 -23.07 -9.84
N VAL A 5 -11.29 -22.92 -10.02
CA VAL A 5 -10.60 -21.71 -9.59
C VAL A 5 -11.21 -20.51 -10.33
N GLU A 6 -11.62 -19.51 -9.55
CA GLU A 6 -12.29 -18.33 -10.06
C GLU A 6 -11.26 -17.48 -10.83
N LYS A 7 -11.48 -17.29 -12.13
CA LYS A 7 -10.59 -16.50 -12.99
C LYS A 7 -10.82 -15.02 -12.77
N LEU A 8 -9.75 -14.23 -12.71
CA LEU A 8 -9.88 -12.78 -12.77
C LEU A 8 -10.62 -12.41 -14.06
N ASP A 9 -11.62 -11.53 -13.92
CA ASP A 9 -12.31 -10.98 -15.08
C ASP A 9 -11.46 -9.91 -15.79
N SER A 10 -11.95 -9.45 -16.94
CA SER A 10 -11.23 -8.47 -17.77
C SER A 10 -10.98 -7.14 -17.06
N GLN A 11 -11.89 -6.69 -16.21
CA GLN A 11 -11.75 -5.41 -15.52
C GLN A 11 -10.69 -5.51 -14.42
N ALA A 12 -10.74 -6.57 -13.60
CA ALA A 12 -9.72 -6.87 -12.61
C ALA A 12 -8.32 -7.00 -13.24
N LEU A 13 -8.21 -7.65 -14.40
CA LEU A 13 -6.93 -7.78 -15.13
C LEU A 13 -6.36 -6.44 -15.60
N ASP A 14 -7.20 -5.54 -16.12
CA ASP A 14 -6.76 -4.21 -16.58
C ASP A 14 -6.29 -3.34 -15.40
N LEU A 15 -7.00 -3.39 -14.27
CA LEU A 15 -6.63 -2.66 -13.05
C LEU A 15 -5.34 -3.23 -12.43
N LEU A 16 -5.22 -4.55 -12.36
CA LEU A 16 -4.01 -5.22 -11.89
C LEU A 16 -2.81 -4.78 -12.73
N LYS A 17 -2.94 -4.79 -14.07
CA LYS A 17 -1.88 -4.36 -14.98
C LYS A 17 -1.41 -2.93 -14.71
N ALA A 18 -2.33 -2.00 -14.46
CA ALA A 18 -1.99 -0.61 -14.15
C ALA A 18 -1.17 -0.52 -12.85
N ALA A 19 -1.62 -1.18 -11.79
CA ALA A 19 -0.89 -1.27 -10.53
C ALA A 19 0.49 -1.92 -10.71
N SER A 20 0.60 -3.01 -11.47
CA SER A 20 1.88 -3.69 -11.72
C SER A 20 2.88 -2.84 -12.51
N ILE A 21 2.40 -2.00 -13.43
CA ILE A 21 3.25 -1.02 -14.12
C ILE A 21 3.76 0.01 -13.12
N ALA A 22 2.90 0.55 -12.25
CA ALA A 22 3.30 1.51 -11.23
C ALA A 22 4.33 0.91 -10.25
N ALA A 23 4.12 -0.32 -9.77
CA ALA A 23 5.09 -1.05 -8.95
C ALA A 23 6.44 -1.20 -9.67
N ALA A 24 6.42 -1.74 -10.90
CA ALA A 24 7.64 -1.93 -11.68
C ALA A 24 8.38 -0.61 -11.94
N ASP A 25 7.65 0.47 -12.20
CA ASP A 25 8.20 1.79 -12.48
C ASP A 25 8.80 2.49 -11.25
N LEU A 26 8.30 2.17 -10.07
CA LEU A 26 8.86 2.57 -8.79
C LEU A 26 10.11 1.73 -8.49
N THR A 27 10.01 0.40 -8.49
CA THR A 27 11.14 -0.51 -8.18
C THR A 27 12.35 -0.29 -9.09
N LYS A 28 12.15 0.12 -10.35
CA LYS A 28 13.24 0.50 -11.29
C LYS A 28 14.12 1.65 -10.81
N LEU A 29 13.69 2.45 -9.82
CA LEU A 29 14.53 3.52 -9.27
C LEU A 29 15.73 2.96 -8.49
N TRP A 30 15.63 1.74 -7.97
CA TRP A 30 16.70 1.14 -7.18
C TRP A 30 17.77 0.44 -8.03
N PRO A 31 19.05 0.48 -7.60
CA PRO A 31 19.55 1.17 -6.41
C PRO A 31 19.58 2.70 -6.59
N LEU A 32 19.08 3.45 -5.61
CA LEU A 32 19.11 4.91 -5.60
C LEU A 32 20.56 5.39 -5.45
N SER A 33 20.99 6.30 -6.33
CA SER A 33 22.38 6.80 -6.36
C SER A 33 22.53 8.26 -5.95
N GLU A 34 21.46 9.06 -6.03
CA GLU A 34 21.46 10.46 -5.59
C GLU A 34 21.10 10.55 -4.10
N ALA A 35 21.91 11.27 -3.32
CA ALA A 35 21.66 11.50 -1.88
C ALA A 35 20.26 12.07 -1.62
N ARG A 36 19.80 12.98 -2.48
CA ARG A 36 18.44 13.54 -2.39
C ARG A 36 17.35 12.48 -2.54
N HIS A 37 17.49 11.56 -3.50
CA HIS A 37 16.50 10.50 -3.67
C HIS A 37 16.49 9.54 -2.47
N LEU A 38 17.67 9.25 -1.88
CA LEU A 38 17.78 8.48 -0.64
C LEU A 38 17.09 9.18 0.54
N ASP A 39 17.34 10.48 0.73
CA ASP A 39 16.70 11.26 1.80
C ASP A 39 15.18 11.33 1.61
N ASN A 40 14.71 11.50 0.37
CA ASN A 40 13.28 11.52 0.05
C ASN A 40 12.63 10.16 0.31
N ASP A 41 13.29 9.06 -0.04
CA ASP A 41 12.78 7.70 0.19
C ASP A 41 12.73 7.36 1.68
N ALA A 42 13.77 7.73 2.44
CA ALA A 42 13.76 7.61 3.90
C ALA A 42 12.59 8.40 4.49
N LYS A 43 12.33 9.62 3.99
CA LYS A 43 11.19 10.42 4.47
C LYS A 43 9.85 9.79 4.12
N TYR A 44 9.73 9.17 2.94
CA TYR A 44 8.54 8.42 2.58
C TYR A 44 8.30 7.24 3.53
N ALA A 45 9.36 6.49 3.88
CA ALA A 45 9.26 5.37 4.81
C ALA A 45 8.77 5.81 6.21
N GLU A 46 9.31 6.89 6.77
CA GLU A 46 8.81 7.48 8.03
C GLU A 46 7.31 7.87 7.91
N ASN A 47 6.93 8.52 6.81
CA ASN A 47 5.55 8.93 6.58
C ASN A 47 4.61 7.72 6.39
N LEU A 48 5.09 6.62 5.83
CA LEU A 48 4.32 5.39 5.68
C LEU A 48 4.00 4.79 7.04
N GLU A 49 4.99 4.71 7.93
CA GLU A 49 4.82 4.24 9.30
C GLU A 49 3.83 5.10 10.09
N VAL A 50 4.00 6.43 10.07
CA VAL A 50 3.06 7.37 10.72
C VAL A 50 1.62 7.16 10.22
N ARG A 51 1.42 6.93 8.92
CA ARG A 51 0.10 6.66 8.36
C ARG A 51 -0.43 5.28 8.80
N ALA A 52 0.43 4.26 8.87
CA ALA A 52 0.08 2.90 9.30
C ALA A 52 -0.40 2.88 10.76
N ILE A 53 0.41 3.41 11.69
CA ILE A 53 0.06 3.43 13.12
C ILE A 53 -1.22 4.25 13.37
N ARG A 54 -1.41 5.32 12.59
CA ARG A 54 -2.62 6.14 12.65
C ARG A 54 -3.86 5.41 12.16
N ALA A 55 -3.76 4.67 11.06
CA ALA A 55 -4.87 3.88 10.53
C ALA A 55 -5.32 2.82 11.57
N ILE A 56 -4.36 2.13 12.18
CA ILE A 56 -4.60 1.17 13.26
C ILE A 56 -5.27 1.85 14.45
N ALA A 57 -4.72 2.96 14.95
CA ALA A 57 -5.27 3.66 16.12
C ALA A 57 -6.72 4.13 15.88
N ARG A 58 -7.05 4.58 14.67
CA ARG A 58 -8.44 4.90 14.27
C ARG A 58 -9.35 3.69 14.27
N ILE A 59 -8.85 2.53 13.82
CA ILE A 59 -9.64 1.30 13.82
C ILE A 59 -9.90 0.82 15.25
N VAL A 60 -8.90 0.88 16.11
CA VAL A 60 -8.98 0.42 17.51
C VAL A 60 -9.91 1.32 18.34
N THR A 61 -9.78 2.65 18.19
CA THR A 61 -10.48 3.61 19.06
C THR A 61 -11.80 4.12 18.51
N ASP A 62 -12.03 4.02 17.19
CA ASP A 62 -13.11 4.70 16.48
C ASP A 62 -13.14 6.24 16.71
N LEU A 63 -12.00 6.82 17.11
CA LEU A 63 -11.85 8.25 17.34
C LEU A 63 -11.17 8.95 16.16
N ASP A 64 -11.36 10.27 16.09
CA ASP A 64 -10.62 11.09 15.14
C ASP A 64 -9.17 11.29 15.60
N VAL A 65 -8.30 10.35 15.20
CA VAL A 65 -6.85 10.47 15.33
C VAL A 65 -6.31 11.28 14.16
N THR A 66 -5.61 12.37 14.44
CA THR A 66 -5.07 13.29 13.43
C THR A 66 -3.65 12.88 13.01
N VAL A 67 -3.15 13.42 11.89
CA VAL A 67 -1.75 13.18 11.47
C VAL A 67 -0.76 13.71 12.51
N PRO A 68 -0.93 14.94 13.05
CA PRO A 68 -0.07 15.42 14.13
C PRO A 68 -0.04 14.51 15.35
N ASP A 69 -1.17 13.89 15.73
CA ASP A 69 -1.16 12.97 16.87
C ASP A 69 -0.18 11.81 16.65
N ALA A 70 -0.23 11.21 15.46
CA ALA A 70 0.66 10.10 15.09
C ALA A 70 2.11 10.54 14.94
N GLU A 71 2.36 11.71 14.34
CA GLU A 71 3.72 12.29 14.23
C GLU A 71 4.34 12.56 15.62
N PHE A 72 3.57 13.12 16.55
CA PHE A 72 4.07 13.36 17.91
C PHE A 72 4.43 12.05 18.63
N VAL A 73 3.60 11.02 18.50
CA VAL A 73 3.91 9.70 19.11
C VAL A 73 5.12 9.06 18.44
N TYR A 74 5.22 9.13 17.11
CA TYR A 74 6.40 8.66 16.36
C TYR A 74 7.69 9.37 16.80
N GLU A 75 7.61 10.67 17.11
CA GLU A 75 8.73 11.44 17.69
C GLU A 75 9.01 11.13 19.18
N GLY A 76 8.23 10.23 19.79
CA GLY A 76 8.44 9.73 21.15
C GLY A 76 7.55 10.35 22.22
N ALA A 77 6.46 11.02 21.85
CA ALA A 77 5.51 11.55 22.83
C ALA A 77 4.65 10.43 23.45
N ASP A 78 4.62 10.38 24.78
CA ASP A 78 3.75 9.50 25.58
C ASP A 78 2.46 10.19 26.06
N VAL A 79 2.40 11.52 25.91
CA VAL A 79 1.24 12.36 26.26
C VAL A 79 1.12 13.53 25.28
N ILE A 80 -0.09 13.76 24.76
CA ILE A 80 -0.39 14.91 23.89
C ILE A 80 -1.41 15.84 24.57
N PRO A 81 -1.04 17.09 24.89
CA PRO A 81 -1.95 18.04 25.53
C PRO A 81 -3.26 18.24 24.73
N GLY A 82 -4.39 18.03 25.40
CA GLY A 82 -5.72 18.23 24.80
C GLY A 82 -6.24 17.05 23.97
N ARG A 83 -5.51 15.93 23.93
CA ARG A 83 -5.95 14.70 23.25
C ARG A 83 -6.32 13.62 24.28
N PRO A 84 -7.32 12.78 24.00
CA PRO A 84 -7.63 11.61 24.82
C PRO A 84 -6.41 10.68 24.93
N GLN A 85 -6.11 10.20 26.14
CA GLN A 85 -4.99 9.28 26.35
C GLN A 85 -5.17 7.96 25.60
N GLU A 86 -6.41 7.49 25.44
CA GLU A 86 -6.72 6.27 24.66
C GLU A 86 -6.26 6.36 23.19
N ILE A 87 -6.19 7.57 22.60
CA ILE A 87 -5.62 7.77 21.26
C ILE A 87 -4.10 7.56 21.30
N VAL A 88 -3.44 8.16 22.30
CA VAL A 88 -1.99 8.09 22.46
C VAL A 88 -1.55 6.65 22.76
N ASP A 89 -2.28 5.97 23.66
CA ASP A 89 -2.03 4.57 24.01
C ASP A 89 -2.23 3.65 22.80
N ALA A 90 -3.26 3.89 21.97
CA ALA A 90 -3.48 3.12 20.75
C ALA A 90 -2.39 3.38 19.68
N LEU A 91 -1.90 4.61 19.56
CA LEU A 91 -0.78 4.95 18.67
C LEU A 91 0.53 4.29 19.13
N LEU A 92 0.81 4.31 20.44
CA LEU A 92 1.98 3.64 21.02
C LEU A 92 1.91 2.12 20.82
N ALA A 93 0.73 1.52 21.05
CA ALA A 93 0.48 0.11 20.79
C ALA A 93 0.70 -0.24 19.32
N ALA A 94 0.23 0.61 18.41
CA ALA A 94 0.42 0.44 16.97
C ALA A 94 1.88 0.60 16.53
N ALA A 95 2.63 1.53 17.13
CA ALA A 95 4.06 1.69 16.88
C ALA A 95 4.86 0.47 17.35
N ASN A 96 4.62 0.00 18.58
CA ASN A 96 5.26 -1.23 19.08
C ASN A 96 4.95 -2.44 18.18
N ALA A 97 3.71 -2.55 17.71
CA ALA A 97 3.31 -3.64 16.81
C ALA A 97 3.94 -3.52 15.42
N TYR A 98 4.22 -2.31 14.95
CA TYR A 98 4.97 -2.06 13.72
C TYR A 98 6.43 -2.51 13.91
N ASP A 99 7.08 -2.15 15.02
CA ASP A 99 8.44 -2.59 15.36
C ASP A 99 8.53 -4.12 15.52
N ASP A 100 7.49 -4.77 16.06
CA ASP A 100 7.45 -6.24 16.18
C ASP A 100 7.53 -6.96 14.82
N MET A 101 7.22 -6.29 13.71
CA MET A 101 7.33 -6.87 12.36
C MET A 101 8.77 -7.01 11.88
N ASP A 102 9.73 -6.27 12.45
CA ASP A 102 11.17 -6.45 12.19
C ASP A 102 11.64 -7.89 12.53
N LEU A 103 10.86 -8.63 13.32
CA LEU A 103 11.10 -10.05 13.61
C LEU A 103 10.87 -10.98 12.40
N CYS A 104 10.20 -10.53 11.33
CA CYS A 104 9.96 -11.35 10.13
C CYS A 104 11.27 -11.61 9.40
N TYR A 105 11.97 -10.57 8.97
CA TYR A 105 13.14 -10.68 8.11
C TYR A 105 14.32 -9.94 8.71
N ASP A 106 15.32 -10.70 9.16
CA ASP A 106 16.63 -10.13 9.48
C ASP A 106 17.29 -9.66 8.18
N PRO A 107 17.87 -8.45 8.12
CA PRO A 107 18.58 -8.00 6.93
C PRO A 107 19.85 -8.85 6.72
N ASP A 108 19.76 -9.88 5.89
CA ASP A 108 20.91 -10.65 5.43
C ASP A 108 21.50 -10.01 4.17
N TYR A 109 22.42 -9.07 4.37
CA TYR A 109 23.13 -8.40 3.29
C TYR A 109 23.98 -9.34 2.42
N SER A 110 24.23 -10.59 2.84
CA SER A 110 24.95 -11.58 2.03
C SER A 110 24.05 -12.24 0.99
N GLU A 111 22.78 -12.48 1.32
CA GLU A 111 21.77 -12.98 0.37
C GLU A 111 21.38 -11.91 -0.67
N ALA A 112 21.30 -10.64 -0.26
CA ALA A 112 20.98 -9.52 -1.16
C ALA A 112 21.97 -9.39 -2.34
N GLN A 113 23.24 -9.76 -2.13
CA GLN A 113 24.25 -9.75 -3.17
C GLN A 113 24.13 -10.97 -4.10
N GLU A 114 23.84 -12.16 -3.57
CA GLU A 114 23.60 -13.35 -4.39
C GLU A 114 22.31 -13.24 -5.23
N GLU A 115 21.27 -12.58 -4.73
CA GLU A 115 20.01 -12.37 -5.45
C GLU A 115 20.14 -11.38 -6.62
N LEU A 116 20.91 -10.32 -6.42
CA LEU A 116 21.26 -9.36 -7.47
C LEU A 116 22.04 -10.04 -8.62
N GLU A 117 22.88 -11.03 -8.27
CA GLU A 117 23.71 -11.79 -9.22
C GLU A 117 22.92 -12.91 -9.94
N ASN A 118 21.95 -13.54 -9.28
CA ASN A 118 21.21 -14.69 -9.83
C ASN A 118 19.88 -14.34 -10.53
N ASN A 119 19.35 -13.13 -10.33
CA ASN A 119 18.16 -12.59 -11.02
C ASN A 119 16.95 -13.55 -10.97
N THR A 120 16.79 -14.29 -9.88
CA THR A 120 15.71 -15.25 -9.62
C THR A 120 14.47 -14.56 -9.09
N ASN A 121 14.02 -13.51 -9.78
CA ASN A 121 12.83 -12.75 -9.41
C ASN A 121 11.55 -13.48 -9.90
N ASP A 122 11.43 -14.77 -9.57
CA ASP A 122 10.28 -15.61 -9.91
C ASP A 122 9.39 -15.79 -8.68
N VAL A 123 8.08 -15.82 -8.89
CA VAL A 123 7.06 -15.99 -7.83
C VAL A 123 7.28 -17.30 -7.07
N SER A 124 7.80 -18.34 -7.74
CA SER A 124 8.19 -19.60 -7.09
C SER A 124 9.24 -19.42 -5.99
N ALA A 125 10.21 -18.53 -6.18
CA ALA A 125 11.25 -18.26 -5.19
C ALA A 125 10.68 -17.54 -3.97
N ILE A 126 9.73 -16.62 -4.19
CA ILE A 126 9.01 -15.92 -3.11
C ILE A 126 8.26 -16.91 -2.24
N PHE A 127 7.50 -17.84 -2.83
CA PHE A 127 6.80 -18.86 -2.05
C PHE A 127 7.75 -19.72 -1.23
N ASN A 128 8.90 -20.12 -1.78
CA ASN A 128 9.89 -20.90 -1.01
C ASN A 128 10.45 -20.11 0.18
N LYS A 129 10.70 -18.79 0.02
CA LYS A 129 11.14 -17.91 1.12
C LYS A 129 10.07 -17.76 2.19
N LEU A 130 8.82 -17.52 1.79
CA LEU A 130 7.69 -17.45 2.72
C LEU A 130 7.51 -18.77 3.47
N GLU A 131 7.54 -19.91 2.77
CA GLU A 131 7.43 -21.25 3.36
C GLU A 131 8.55 -21.55 4.37
N SER A 132 9.79 -21.13 4.10
CA SER A 132 10.91 -21.32 5.01
C SER A 132 10.86 -20.39 6.23
N ASN A 133 10.24 -19.21 6.09
CA ASN A 133 10.19 -18.19 7.13
C ASN A 133 8.93 -18.21 8.01
N VAL A 134 7.92 -19.04 7.69
CA VAL A 134 6.62 -19.11 8.37
C VAL A 134 6.70 -19.06 9.91
N SER A 135 7.67 -19.74 10.53
CA SER A 135 7.78 -19.74 11.99
C SER A 135 8.16 -18.37 12.55
N LYS A 136 8.99 -17.58 11.85
CA LYS A 136 9.33 -16.21 12.26
C LYS A 136 8.15 -15.29 12.01
N ASP A 137 7.53 -15.38 10.84
CA ASP A 137 6.32 -14.61 10.48
C ASP A 137 5.20 -14.80 11.52
N VAL A 138 4.91 -16.04 11.91
CA VAL A 138 3.90 -16.32 12.95
C VAL A 138 4.26 -15.68 14.29
N ASN A 139 5.54 -15.68 14.67
CA ASN A 139 5.97 -15.05 15.91
C ASN A 139 5.79 -13.53 15.82
N ALA A 140 6.19 -12.89 14.73
CA ALA A 140 6.03 -11.46 14.51
C ALA A 140 4.55 -11.04 14.53
N ILE A 141 3.68 -11.77 13.82
CA ILE A 141 2.23 -11.51 13.80
C ILE A 141 1.64 -11.63 15.22
N ASN A 142 2.04 -12.64 16.00
CA ASN A 142 1.55 -12.80 17.36
C ASN A 142 2.11 -11.74 18.32
N SER A 143 3.38 -11.35 18.20
CA SER A 143 3.96 -10.23 18.98
C SER A 143 3.21 -8.92 18.69
N ALA A 144 2.98 -8.60 17.41
CA ALA A 144 2.20 -7.44 17.02
C ALA A 144 0.76 -7.51 17.55
N ALA A 145 0.14 -8.69 17.55
CA ALA A 145 -1.19 -8.87 18.15
C ALA A 145 -1.19 -8.59 19.67
N ASP A 146 -0.16 -9.05 20.39
CA ASP A 146 0.03 -8.81 21.82
C ASP A 146 0.24 -7.31 22.10
N SER A 147 1.08 -6.63 21.31
CA SER A 147 1.31 -5.18 21.38
C SER A 147 0.05 -4.36 21.14
N LEU A 148 -0.80 -4.79 20.19
CA LEU A 148 -2.10 -4.16 19.91
C LEU A 148 -3.19 -4.52 20.93
N GLY A 149 -2.98 -5.52 21.78
CA GLY A 149 -3.99 -6.04 22.69
C GLY A 149 -5.18 -6.68 21.98
N VAL A 150 -4.98 -7.23 20.78
CA VAL A 150 -6.01 -7.92 19.99
C VAL A 150 -5.82 -9.44 20.05
N ALA A 151 -6.80 -10.20 19.56
CA ALA A 151 -6.65 -11.65 19.52
C ALA A 151 -5.52 -12.05 18.55
N GLY A 152 -4.45 -12.62 19.13
CA GLY A 152 -3.43 -13.40 18.42
C GLY A 152 -3.83 -14.88 18.31
N ASN A 153 -2.84 -15.77 18.28
CA ASN A 153 -2.93 -17.24 18.09
C ASN A 153 -2.83 -17.71 16.63
N TRP A 154 -2.09 -16.96 15.81
CA TRP A 154 -1.67 -17.47 14.51
C TRP A 154 -0.77 -18.68 14.71
N CYS A 155 -0.96 -19.69 13.88
CA CYS A 155 -0.15 -20.90 13.86
C CYS A 155 0.49 -21.09 12.49
N THR A 156 1.56 -21.89 12.44
CA THR A 156 2.32 -22.14 11.22
C THR A 156 1.45 -22.74 10.13
N GLU A 157 0.48 -23.59 10.48
CA GLU A 157 -0.45 -24.18 9.52
C GLU A 157 -1.31 -23.11 8.83
N SER A 158 -1.71 -22.04 9.54
CA SER A 158 -2.57 -21.00 8.97
C SER A 158 -1.87 -20.20 7.89
N LEU A 159 -0.60 -19.86 8.08
CA LEU A 159 0.22 -19.16 7.08
C LEU A 159 0.63 -20.10 5.95
N GLN A 160 1.03 -21.35 6.26
CA GLN A 160 1.32 -22.36 5.23
C GLN A 160 0.12 -22.61 4.32
N ASP A 161 -1.08 -22.69 4.89
CA ASP A 161 -2.31 -22.84 4.10
C ASP A 161 -2.54 -21.63 3.18
N ALA A 162 -2.34 -20.40 3.68
CA ALA A 162 -2.50 -19.18 2.89
C ALA A 162 -1.48 -19.11 1.73
N VAL A 163 -0.21 -19.42 2.00
CA VAL A 163 0.86 -19.49 1.00
C VAL A 163 0.57 -20.58 -0.04
N ARG A 164 0.12 -21.77 0.40
CA ARG A 164 -0.25 -22.87 -0.48
C ARG A 164 -1.44 -22.50 -1.38
N CYS A 165 -2.47 -21.85 -0.83
CA CYS A 165 -3.63 -21.38 -1.60
C CYS A 165 -3.19 -20.37 -2.68
N ALA A 166 -2.40 -19.37 -2.31
CA ALA A 166 -1.88 -18.38 -3.26
C ALA A 166 -1.04 -19.03 -4.38
N LYS A 167 -0.19 -20.01 -4.03
CA LYS A 167 0.60 -20.77 -5.00
C LYS A 167 -0.26 -21.50 -6.02
N GLN A 168 -1.33 -22.17 -5.56
CA GLN A 168 -2.26 -22.87 -6.44
C GLN A 168 -3.02 -21.91 -7.38
N GLU A 169 -3.44 -20.74 -6.88
CA GLU A 169 -4.12 -19.72 -7.68
C GLU A 169 -3.19 -19.11 -8.74
N CYS A 170 -1.93 -18.86 -8.38
CA CYS A 170 -0.91 -18.42 -9.32
C CYS A 170 -0.67 -19.50 -10.40
N GLU A 171 -0.32 -20.73 -10.02
CA GLU A 171 0.01 -21.83 -10.96
C GLU A 171 -1.10 -22.10 -11.99
N GLN A 172 -2.37 -22.10 -11.57
CA GLN A 172 -3.50 -22.38 -12.45
C GLN A 172 -3.83 -21.23 -13.42
N SER A 173 -3.44 -20.00 -13.09
CA SER A 173 -3.58 -18.85 -13.97
C SER A 173 -2.67 -18.97 -15.22
N TYR A 174 -1.55 -19.71 -15.13
CA TYR A 174 -0.60 -19.89 -16.25
C TYR A 174 -0.98 -20.98 -17.24
N GLU A 175 -1.67 -22.04 -16.81
CA GLU A 175 -1.98 -23.17 -17.69
C GLU A 175 -3.01 -22.82 -18.78
N GLN A 176 -3.73 -21.70 -18.61
CA GLN A 176 -4.92 -21.39 -19.39
C GLN A 176 -4.82 -20.10 -20.23
N GLU A 177 -3.74 -19.32 -20.10
CA GLU A 177 -3.53 -18.09 -20.88
C GLU A 177 -2.24 -18.11 -21.67
N ARG A 178 -2.30 -18.71 -22.86
CA ARG A 178 -1.20 -18.65 -23.82
C ARG A 178 -1.18 -17.37 -24.69
N ASP A 179 -2.03 -16.37 -24.42
CA ASP A 179 -2.27 -15.26 -25.37
C ASP A 179 -2.51 -13.84 -24.81
N PHE A 180 -2.21 -13.52 -23.54
CA PHE A 180 -2.42 -12.15 -23.04
C PHE A 180 -1.16 -11.53 -22.41
N TYR A 181 -0.62 -10.49 -23.06
CA TYR A 181 0.57 -9.73 -22.62
C TYR A 181 0.44 -9.10 -21.21
N ALA A 182 -0.74 -9.10 -20.57
CA ALA A 182 -0.98 -8.50 -19.25
C ALA A 182 -0.59 -9.40 -18.06
N LEU A 183 -0.64 -10.72 -18.20
CA LEU A 183 -0.27 -11.70 -17.16
C LEU A 183 1.20 -12.15 -17.24
N ASN A 184 1.94 -11.65 -18.22
CA ASN A 184 3.38 -11.94 -18.40
C ASN A 184 4.30 -10.96 -17.65
N LEU A 185 3.76 -9.98 -16.92
CA LEU A 185 4.57 -9.17 -16.02
C LEU A 185 4.70 -9.92 -14.69
N VAL A 186 5.93 -10.22 -14.30
CA VAL A 186 6.28 -10.83 -13.01
C VAL A 186 5.60 -10.08 -11.85
N GLU A 187 5.54 -8.75 -11.91
CA GLU A 187 4.90 -7.92 -10.87
C GLU A 187 3.39 -8.17 -10.73
N SER A 188 2.65 -8.47 -11.81
CA SER A 188 1.23 -8.84 -11.71
C SER A 188 1.06 -10.11 -10.89
N GLN A 189 1.95 -11.07 -11.08
CA GLN A 189 1.89 -12.37 -10.42
C GLN A 189 2.24 -12.26 -8.94
N LYS A 190 3.25 -11.44 -8.62
CA LYS A 190 3.62 -11.11 -7.23
C LYS A 190 2.47 -10.41 -6.49
N ILE A 191 1.86 -9.40 -7.11
CA ILE A 191 0.74 -8.67 -6.51
C ILE A 191 -0.45 -9.60 -6.28
N THR A 192 -0.79 -10.44 -7.26
CA THR A 192 -1.83 -11.46 -7.10
C THR A 192 -1.51 -12.40 -5.94
N ALA A 193 -0.29 -12.93 -5.86
CA ALA A 193 0.13 -13.81 -4.77
C ALA A 193 -0.03 -13.16 -3.39
N ILE A 194 0.42 -11.90 -3.24
CA ILE A 194 0.31 -11.15 -1.99
C ILE A 194 -1.17 -10.93 -1.61
N LEU A 195 -2.01 -10.53 -2.57
CA LEU A 195 -3.44 -10.33 -2.34
C LEU A 195 -4.16 -11.65 -2.01
N SER A 196 -3.76 -12.78 -2.60
CA SER A 196 -4.28 -14.11 -2.27
C SER A 196 -3.91 -14.56 -0.86
N ILE A 197 -2.68 -14.27 -0.41
CA ILE A 197 -2.25 -14.50 0.97
C ILE A 197 -3.09 -13.62 1.92
N LEU A 198 -3.17 -12.32 1.63
CA LEU A 198 -3.95 -11.35 2.40
C LEU A 198 -5.41 -11.80 2.55
N LYS A 199 -6.05 -12.18 1.45
CA LYS A 199 -7.41 -12.72 1.41
C LYS A 199 -7.55 -13.95 2.32
N SER A 200 -6.67 -14.94 2.15
CA SER A 200 -6.71 -16.19 2.91
C SER A 200 -6.54 -15.98 4.42
N LEU A 201 -5.70 -15.03 4.81
CA LEU A 201 -5.50 -14.67 6.22
C LEU A 201 -6.72 -13.91 6.77
N ILE A 202 -7.22 -12.90 6.05
CA ILE A 202 -8.42 -12.17 6.46
C ILE A 202 -9.59 -13.14 6.61
N GLU A 203 -9.79 -14.11 5.73
CA GLU A 203 -10.89 -15.09 5.82
C GLU A 203 -10.91 -15.91 7.13
N LYS A 204 -9.75 -16.05 7.79
CA LYS A 204 -9.59 -16.78 9.06
C LYS A 204 -9.90 -15.94 10.31
N THR A 205 -10.00 -14.61 10.19
CA THR A 205 -10.33 -13.74 11.32
C THR A 205 -11.83 -13.72 11.65
N SER A 206 -12.21 -13.22 12.82
CA SER A 206 -13.61 -13.09 13.25
C SER A 206 -14.13 -11.65 13.21
N ASN A 207 -13.24 -10.67 13.36
CA ASN A 207 -13.57 -9.25 13.40
C ASN A 207 -12.42 -8.41 12.82
N ILE A 208 -12.63 -7.09 12.76
CA ILE A 208 -11.67 -6.13 12.20
C ILE A 208 -10.38 -6.00 13.03
N TYR A 209 -10.44 -6.19 14.35
CA TYR A 209 -9.26 -6.04 15.21
C TYR A 209 -8.25 -7.16 14.99
N GLU A 210 -8.73 -8.38 14.75
CA GLU A 210 -7.91 -9.55 14.39
C GLU A 210 -7.19 -9.40 13.05
N THR A 211 -7.56 -8.44 12.19
CA THR A 211 -6.85 -8.19 10.93
C THR A 211 -5.70 -7.19 11.06
N LEU A 212 -5.57 -6.47 12.19
CA LEU A 212 -4.56 -5.43 12.36
C LEU A 212 -3.11 -5.95 12.35
N PRO A 213 -2.78 -7.12 12.92
CA PRO A 213 -1.45 -7.71 12.71
C PRO A 213 -1.19 -8.10 11.25
N ILE A 214 -2.23 -8.54 10.52
CA ILE A 214 -2.13 -8.88 9.09
C ILE A 214 -1.91 -7.62 8.24
N PHE A 215 -2.53 -6.50 8.61
CA PHE A 215 -2.34 -5.19 7.98
C PHE A 215 -0.86 -4.78 7.95
N LEU A 216 -0.12 -5.09 9.02
CA LEU A 216 1.30 -4.83 9.11
C LEU A 216 2.12 -5.91 8.36
N TYR A 217 1.81 -7.18 8.61
CA TYR A 217 2.52 -8.32 8.01
C TYR A 217 2.53 -8.33 6.49
N VAL A 218 1.47 -7.85 5.83
CA VAL A 218 1.43 -7.83 4.35
C VAL A 218 2.59 -7.02 3.75
N ASN A 219 3.11 -6.02 4.46
CA ASN A 219 4.27 -5.25 4.00
C ASN A 219 5.59 -6.02 4.10
N GLU A 220 5.71 -6.94 5.06
CA GLU A 220 6.85 -7.86 5.14
C GLU A 220 6.81 -8.88 3.99
N VAL A 221 5.61 -9.33 3.61
CA VAL A 221 5.43 -10.15 2.39
C VAL A 221 5.79 -9.35 1.13
N CYS A 222 5.42 -8.06 1.07
CA CYS A 222 5.80 -7.18 -0.04
C CYS A 222 7.32 -7.04 -0.15
N GLU A 223 8.01 -6.78 0.96
CA GLU A 223 9.47 -6.69 1.04
C GLU A 223 10.12 -7.99 0.54
N CYS A 224 9.68 -9.14 1.07
CA CYS A 224 10.16 -10.47 0.64
C CYS A 224 9.93 -10.71 -0.88
N ALA A 225 8.86 -10.16 -1.44
CA ALA A 225 8.50 -10.28 -2.85
C ALA A 225 9.18 -9.23 -3.76
N GLY A 226 9.85 -8.22 -3.20
CA GLY A 226 10.36 -7.07 -3.95
C GLY A 226 9.24 -6.24 -4.60
N VAL A 227 8.06 -6.23 -4.01
CA VAL A 227 6.93 -5.37 -4.38
C VAL A 227 6.92 -4.17 -3.43
N PRO A 228 6.68 -2.94 -3.91
CA PRO A 228 6.61 -1.80 -3.00
C PRO A 228 5.51 -1.98 -1.95
N ARG A 229 5.79 -1.53 -0.71
CA ARG A 229 4.86 -1.65 0.43
C ARG A 229 3.47 -1.10 0.08
N MET A 230 2.44 -1.74 0.64
CA MET A 230 1.04 -1.40 0.48
C MET A 230 0.58 -0.49 1.63
N MET A 231 -0.34 0.43 1.32
CA MET A 231 -0.94 1.28 2.34
C MET A 231 -2.43 1.48 2.10
N PHE A 232 -3.22 1.24 3.14
CA PHE A 232 -4.66 1.48 3.15
C PHE A 232 -5.01 2.38 4.33
N LYS A 233 -5.91 3.34 4.11
CA LYS A 233 -6.51 4.13 5.19
C LYS A 233 -7.47 3.29 6.02
N ASP A 234 -7.88 3.81 7.17
CA ASP A 234 -8.77 3.13 8.11
C ASP A 234 -10.12 2.73 7.50
N ASP A 235 -10.74 3.60 6.71
CA ASP A 235 -11.96 3.32 5.95
C ASP A 235 -11.72 2.29 4.84
N GLN A 236 -10.64 2.46 4.07
CA GLN A 236 -10.27 1.55 2.98
C GLN A 236 -9.97 0.13 3.47
N TRP A 237 -9.32 -0.01 4.63
CA TRP A 237 -9.04 -1.32 5.21
C TRP A 237 -10.32 -2.03 5.68
N ARG A 238 -11.26 -1.29 6.29
CA ARG A 238 -12.57 -1.84 6.65
C ARG A 238 -13.33 -2.33 5.42
N GLU A 239 -13.36 -1.53 4.35
CA GLU A 239 -13.98 -1.90 3.08
C GLU A 239 -13.31 -3.13 2.44
N LEU A 240 -11.97 -3.23 2.49
CA LEU A 240 -11.22 -4.40 2.02
C LEU A 240 -11.61 -5.65 2.80
N VAL A 241 -11.67 -5.56 4.13
CA VAL A 241 -12.06 -6.68 4.99
C VAL A 241 -13.52 -7.08 4.71
N ASP A 242 -14.42 -6.12 4.59
CA ASP A 242 -15.83 -6.38 4.26
C ASP A 242 -15.99 -7.04 2.88
N CYS A 243 -15.19 -6.63 1.89
CA CYS A 243 -15.13 -7.25 0.56
C CYS A 243 -14.77 -8.75 0.67
N VAL A 244 -13.70 -9.07 1.40
CA VAL A 244 -13.25 -10.46 1.61
C VAL A 244 -14.29 -11.29 2.39
N LYS A 245 -14.90 -10.72 3.44
CA LYS A 245 -15.88 -11.43 4.29
C LYS A 245 -17.21 -11.67 3.59
N SER A 246 -17.65 -10.72 2.76
CA SER A 246 -18.92 -10.80 2.04
C SER A 246 -18.90 -11.92 1.00
N ALA A 247 -17.77 -12.12 0.33
CA ALA A 247 -17.59 -13.20 -0.65
C ALA A 247 -17.74 -14.60 -0.03
N LYS A 248 -17.38 -14.78 1.25
CA LYS A 248 -17.52 -16.06 1.98
C LYS A 248 -18.97 -16.42 2.33
N THR A 249 -19.87 -15.44 2.40
CA THR A 249 -21.26 -15.62 2.89
C THR A 249 -22.26 -15.83 1.74
N GLY A 250 -21.85 -15.66 0.48
CA GLY A 250 -22.68 -15.85 -0.70
C GLY A 250 -23.05 -17.32 -0.95
N ASN A 251 -24.22 -17.74 -0.48
CA ASN A 251 -24.83 -19.05 -0.75
C ASN A 251 -25.87 -19.00 -1.90
N ASP A 252 -25.91 -17.91 -2.67
CA ASP A 252 -26.87 -17.73 -3.76
C ASP A 252 -26.20 -18.05 -5.10
N GLY A 253 -26.59 -19.19 -5.69
CA GLY A 253 -26.13 -19.70 -6.98
C GLY A 253 -26.57 -18.87 -8.19
N ASN A 254 -26.34 -17.56 -8.18
CA ASN A 254 -26.65 -16.67 -9.30
C ASN A 254 -25.52 -15.65 -9.51
N ASN A 255 -24.68 -15.93 -10.52
CA ASN A 255 -23.56 -15.12 -11.02
C ASN A 255 -22.68 -14.47 -9.93
N GLY A 256 -21.90 -15.30 -9.25
CA GLY A 256 -20.85 -14.85 -8.33
C GLY A 256 -19.77 -14.07 -9.07
N GLU A 257 -19.60 -12.81 -8.72
CA GLU A 257 -18.32 -12.12 -8.93
C GLU A 257 -17.24 -12.94 -8.24
N ASN A 258 -16.13 -13.19 -8.95
CA ASN A 258 -14.97 -13.86 -8.39
C ASN A 258 -14.51 -13.07 -7.16
N SER A 259 -14.40 -13.73 -6.00
CA SER A 259 -13.97 -13.11 -4.75
C SER A 259 -12.62 -12.41 -4.88
N MET A 260 -11.73 -12.96 -5.71
CA MET A 260 -10.43 -12.39 -6.02
C MET A 260 -10.53 -11.23 -7.02
N SER A 261 -11.42 -11.29 -8.01
CA SER A 261 -11.70 -10.13 -8.89
C SER A 261 -12.14 -8.93 -8.07
N ALA A 262 -13.14 -9.10 -7.21
CA ALA A 262 -13.66 -8.00 -6.39
C ALA A 262 -12.56 -7.39 -5.49
N LEU A 263 -11.71 -8.23 -4.91
CA LEU A 263 -10.56 -7.77 -4.13
C LEU A 263 -9.56 -6.99 -4.98
N VAL A 264 -9.21 -7.48 -6.18
CA VAL A 264 -8.29 -6.81 -7.10
C VAL A 264 -8.87 -5.49 -7.59
N GLU A 265 -10.15 -5.46 -7.97
CA GLU A 265 -10.84 -4.25 -8.42
C GLU A 265 -10.87 -3.17 -7.33
N PHE A 266 -11.00 -3.58 -6.07
CA PHE A 266 -10.91 -2.67 -4.93
C PHE A 266 -9.47 -2.21 -4.66
N ALA A 267 -8.53 -3.15 -4.53
CA ALA A 267 -7.18 -2.87 -4.05
C ALA A 267 -6.28 -2.23 -5.11
N ALA A 268 -6.29 -2.72 -6.36
CA ALA A 268 -5.34 -2.31 -7.38
C ALA A 268 -5.34 -0.79 -7.67
N PRO A 269 -6.48 -0.08 -7.77
CA PRO A 269 -6.49 1.37 -7.95
C PRO A 269 -5.97 2.16 -6.74
N LEU A 270 -6.03 1.59 -5.54
CA LEU A 270 -5.46 2.20 -4.33
C LEU A 270 -3.94 2.06 -4.35
N LEU A 271 -3.46 0.85 -4.65
CA LEU A 271 -2.03 0.54 -4.75
C LEU A 271 -1.35 1.32 -5.87
N GLU A 272 -1.96 1.39 -7.06
CA GLU A 272 -1.45 2.18 -8.18
C GLU A 272 -1.19 3.64 -7.77
N ARG A 273 -2.18 4.29 -7.13
CA ARG A 273 -2.06 5.68 -6.69
C ARG A 273 -0.98 5.85 -5.63
N GLU A 274 -0.87 4.91 -4.69
CA GLU A 274 0.16 4.95 -3.65
C GLU A 274 1.56 4.86 -4.26
N TRP A 275 1.78 3.91 -5.18
CA TRP A 275 3.10 3.71 -5.78
C TRP A 275 3.49 4.81 -6.77
N ILE A 276 2.54 5.38 -7.51
CA ILE A 276 2.78 6.60 -8.30
C ILE A 276 3.21 7.73 -7.37
N LYS A 277 2.51 7.91 -6.25
CA LYS A 277 2.82 8.98 -5.29
C LYS A 277 4.19 8.78 -4.63
N HIS A 278 4.52 7.56 -4.24
CA HIS A 278 5.85 7.22 -3.70
C HIS A 278 6.94 7.55 -4.72
N LYS A 279 6.77 7.16 -5.99
CA LYS A 279 7.71 7.52 -7.07
C LYS A 279 7.88 9.03 -7.22
N GLU A 280 6.77 9.78 -7.19
CA GLU A 280 6.80 11.25 -7.22
C GLU A 280 7.56 11.84 -6.03
N ASP A 281 7.35 11.30 -4.82
CA ASP A 281 8.01 11.75 -3.60
C ASP A 281 9.53 11.48 -3.64
N VAL A 282 9.94 10.30 -4.10
CA VAL A 282 11.37 9.96 -4.27
C VAL A 282 12.04 10.92 -5.24
N LEU A 283 11.40 11.20 -6.38
CA LEU A 283 11.96 12.06 -7.43
C LEU A 283 11.83 13.55 -7.14
N TRP A 284 11.09 13.95 -6.09
CA TRP A 284 10.76 15.34 -5.82
C TRP A 284 12.00 16.23 -5.64
N ASP A 285 12.04 17.35 -6.38
CA ASP A 285 13.08 18.37 -6.28
C ASP A 285 12.52 19.66 -5.63
N PRO A 286 12.98 20.03 -4.41
CA PRO A 286 12.52 21.22 -3.71
C PRO A 286 12.83 22.53 -4.45
N GLU A 287 13.98 22.61 -5.13
CA GLU A 287 14.42 23.83 -5.80
C GLU A 287 13.66 24.05 -7.10
N GLU A 288 13.40 22.96 -7.85
CA GLU A 288 12.51 23.01 -9.01
C GLU A 288 11.08 23.38 -8.59
N ALA A 289 10.56 22.79 -7.51
CA ALA A 289 9.24 23.13 -6.98
C ALA A 289 9.14 24.61 -6.57
N LYS A 290 10.16 25.16 -5.88
CA LYS A 290 10.21 26.59 -5.52
C LYS A 290 10.25 27.49 -6.76
N LYS A 291 11.01 27.10 -7.78
CA LYS A 291 11.11 27.85 -9.03
C LYS A 291 9.77 27.89 -9.76
N LEU A 292 9.11 26.74 -9.93
CA LEU A 292 7.80 26.64 -10.58
C LEU A 292 6.73 27.42 -9.81
N ALA A 293 6.73 27.36 -8.48
CA ALA A 293 5.81 28.13 -7.65
C ALA A 293 5.98 29.65 -7.83
N LYS A 294 7.24 30.13 -7.92
CA LYS A 294 7.54 31.53 -8.19
C LYS A 294 7.09 31.96 -9.60
N GLU A 295 7.34 31.13 -10.61
CA GLU A 295 6.93 31.42 -11.99
C GLU A 295 5.41 31.48 -12.15
N GLU A 296 4.68 30.61 -11.44
CA GLU A 296 3.21 30.59 -11.41
C GLU A 296 2.63 31.82 -10.68
N ASP A 297 3.23 32.23 -9.57
CA ASP A 297 2.85 33.48 -8.87
C ASP A 297 3.11 34.71 -9.75
N ASP A 298 4.28 34.77 -10.41
CA ASP A 298 4.60 35.83 -11.38
C ASP A 298 3.61 35.83 -12.56
N ARG A 299 3.19 34.66 -13.05
CA ARG A 299 2.18 34.53 -14.12
C ARG A 299 0.81 35.05 -13.67
N LYS A 300 0.30 34.60 -12.52
CA LYS A 300 -0.98 35.06 -11.94
C LYS A 300 -0.95 36.57 -11.67
N SER A 301 0.17 37.08 -11.17
CA SER A 301 0.40 38.51 -10.96
C SER A 301 0.31 39.30 -12.26
N ARG A 302 0.97 38.85 -13.34
CA ARG A 302 0.89 39.48 -14.67
C ARG A 302 -0.52 39.45 -15.24
N GLU A 303 -1.24 38.33 -15.13
CA GLU A 303 -2.62 38.20 -15.62
C GLU A 303 -3.58 39.10 -14.86
N ALA A 304 -3.46 39.16 -13.53
CA ALA A 304 -4.26 40.07 -12.70
C ALA A 304 -3.96 41.54 -13.03
N LEU A 305 -2.70 41.88 -13.32
CA LEU A 305 -2.31 43.22 -13.72
C LEU A 305 -2.89 43.56 -15.11
N ALA A 306 -2.77 42.66 -16.08
CA ALA A 306 -3.35 42.83 -17.41
C ALA A 306 -4.88 43.00 -17.36
N ALA A 307 -5.58 42.20 -16.56
CA ALA A 307 -7.02 42.34 -16.35
C ALA A 307 -7.41 43.71 -15.73
N LYS A 308 -6.62 44.22 -14.78
CA LYS A 308 -6.83 45.57 -14.21
C LYS A 308 -6.64 46.68 -15.24
N PHE A 309 -5.70 46.53 -16.17
CA PHE A 309 -5.43 47.53 -17.20
C PHE A 309 -6.29 47.38 -18.47
N ALA A 310 -6.92 46.23 -18.70
CA ALA A 310 -7.84 46.01 -19.82
C ALA A 310 -9.03 46.99 -19.83
N HIS A 311 -9.43 47.50 -18.67
CA HIS A 311 -10.50 48.50 -18.56
C HIS A 311 -10.06 49.93 -18.91
N VAL A 312 -8.76 50.20 -19.04
CA VAL A 312 -8.20 51.53 -19.29
C VAL A 312 -8.09 51.84 -20.79
N GLU A 313 -8.00 50.84 -21.66
CA GLU A 313 -7.91 51.05 -23.12
C GLU A 313 -9.26 51.37 -23.78
N GLY A 314 -10.38 50.90 -23.22
CA GLY A 314 -11.73 51.19 -23.76
C GLY A 314 -12.21 52.63 -23.56
N ASN A 315 -11.50 53.46 -22.78
CA ASN A 315 -11.92 54.83 -22.46
C ASN A 315 -11.15 55.91 -23.26
N LYS A 316 -10.25 55.52 -24.18
CA LYS A 316 -9.50 56.46 -25.02
C LYS A 316 -10.23 56.87 -26.31
N GLU A 317 -11.31 56.20 -26.70
CA GLU A 317 -12.07 56.54 -27.92
C GLU A 317 -13.24 57.52 -27.70
N SER A 318 -13.51 57.98 -26.48
CA SER A 318 -14.62 58.92 -26.21
C SER A 318 -14.24 60.40 -26.23
N THR A 319 -13.04 60.77 -26.70
CA THR A 319 -12.55 62.18 -26.67
C THR A 319 -12.12 62.74 -28.04
N GLN A 320 -12.58 62.17 -29.15
CA GLN A 320 -12.43 62.75 -30.49
C GLN A 320 -13.77 62.75 -31.23
N ALA A 321 -14.73 63.54 -30.74
CA ALA A 321 -15.93 63.91 -31.48
C ALA A 321 -16.47 65.27 -31.00
N LEU A 322 -15.61 66.28 -30.97
CA LEU A 322 -15.99 67.69 -30.89
C LEU A 322 -14.93 68.52 -31.63
N ASP A 323 -15.08 68.57 -32.96
CA ASP A 323 -14.87 69.77 -33.78
C ASP A 323 -15.53 69.55 -35.16
#